data_AF-A0A937QSE9-F1
#
_entry.id   AF-A0A937QSE9-F1
#
_cell.length_a   1.000
_cell.length_b   1.000
_cell.length_c   1.000
_cell.angle_alpha   90.00
_cell.angle_beta   90.00
_cell.angle_gamma   90.00
#
_symmetry.space_group_name_H-M   'P 1'
#
loop_
_entity.id
_entity.type
_entity.pdbx_description
1 polymer ?
#
loop_
_entity_poly.entity_id
_entity_poly.type
_entity_poly.pdbx_seq_one_letter_code
_entity_poly.pdbx_strand_id
1 'polypeptide(L)'
;MAKRSPKAVLPGEMYQKNGRWWWKVRLPGEARVRARALKPDGARVAPKTRKVAEEVACERWRLSIEAETEARVKSEIQAKAEKAVAQAKAEAADAIAKVEAECHEQLEAGAQALAKAQEKARAEAAKRASVEAKLSAQSEQAETLGAGEPTEQVGAQFEQREKAYRDALNEARQKVQAEATLRAEAEQRAQMEARARAIAEARAQAEAELRSEAEQRANLQAKAGMRAETKFRGQTESTGRTGPCEGCGQQDVPEEDLAKIDSGQLVCPDCLMLIRA
;
A
#
# COMPACT_ATOMS: atom_id res chain seq x y z
N MET A 1 -53.89 -25.67 23.73
CA MET A 1 -53.22 -25.73 22.41
C MET A 1 -51.88 -25.02 22.52
N ALA A 2 -50.77 -25.64 22.16
CA ALA A 2 -49.43 -25.08 22.39
C ALA A 2 -49.21 -23.78 21.58
N LYS A 3 -49.06 -22.65 22.27
CA LYS A 3 -48.73 -21.35 21.67
C LYS A 3 -47.39 -21.43 20.96
N ARG A 4 -47.37 -20.97 19.70
CA ARG A 4 -46.17 -20.89 18.87
C ARG A 4 -45.27 -19.78 19.41
N SER A 5 -44.06 -20.15 19.81
CA SER A 5 -43.00 -19.22 20.22
C SER A 5 -42.78 -18.14 19.14
N PRO A 6 -42.50 -16.88 19.53
CA PRO A 6 -42.22 -15.80 18.58
C PRO A 6 -41.04 -16.18 17.69
N LYS A 7 -41.27 -16.22 16.38
CA LYS A 7 -40.27 -16.63 15.40
C LYS A 7 -39.23 -15.53 15.28
N ALA A 8 -37.95 -15.86 15.48
CA ALA A 8 -36.86 -15.01 15.01
C ALA A 8 -37.06 -14.76 13.51
N VAL A 9 -37.01 -13.49 13.06
CA VAL A 9 -37.15 -13.11 11.65
C VAL A 9 -35.84 -13.45 10.93
N LEU A 10 -35.66 -14.75 10.66
CA LEU A 10 -34.54 -15.28 9.89
C LEU A 10 -34.89 -15.31 8.40
N PRO A 11 -33.98 -14.92 7.51
CA PRO A 11 -34.22 -14.99 6.07
C PRO A 11 -34.33 -16.45 5.61
N GLY A 12 -35.19 -16.68 4.60
CA GLY A 12 -35.45 -18.02 4.08
C GLY A 12 -36.47 -18.82 4.91
N GLU A 13 -36.48 -20.13 4.73
CA GLU A 13 -37.49 -21.01 5.30
C GLU A 13 -36.85 -22.15 6.11
N MET A 14 -37.25 -22.29 7.37
CA MET A 14 -36.89 -23.43 8.20
C MET A 14 -37.97 -24.50 8.13
N TYR A 15 -37.57 -25.74 7.89
CA TYR A 15 -38.47 -26.88 7.76
C TYR A 15 -37.89 -28.12 8.45
N GLN A 16 -38.75 -29.06 8.80
CA GLN A 16 -38.35 -30.30 9.45
C GLN A 16 -38.30 -31.45 8.43
N LYS A 17 -37.22 -32.24 8.44
CA LYS A 17 -37.08 -33.47 7.64
C LYS A 17 -36.56 -34.58 8.55
N ASN A 18 -37.30 -35.68 8.64
CA ASN A 18 -36.99 -36.84 9.51
C ASN A 18 -36.79 -36.42 10.99
N GLY A 19 -37.67 -35.57 11.50
CA GLY A 19 -37.60 -35.08 12.88
C GLY A 19 -36.47 -34.08 13.18
N ARG A 20 -35.71 -33.65 12.16
CA ARG A 20 -34.57 -32.72 12.32
C ARG A 20 -34.80 -31.43 11.55
N TRP A 21 -34.25 -30.34 12.06
CA TRP A 21 -34.42 -29.02 11.46
C TRP A 21 -33.40 -28.71 10.36
N TRP A 22 -33.92 -28.17 9.26
CA TRP A 22 -33.21 -27.71 8.08
C TRP A 22 -33.57 -26.28 7.78
N TRP A 23 -32.69 -25.58 7.09
CA TRP A 23 -32.86 -24.19 6.70
C TRP A 23 -32.55 -24.00 5.23
N LYS A 24 -33.54 -23.55 4.46
CA LYS A 24 -33.42 -23.19 3.05
C LYS A 24 -33.22 -21.69 2.95
N VAL A 25 -31.98 -21.27 2.73
CA VAL A 25 -31.59 -19.86 2.71
C VAL A 25 -30.50 -19.61 1.67
N ARG A 26 -30.47 -18.38 1.12
CA ARG A 26 -29.30 -17.86 0.41
C ARG A 26 -28.47 -17.07 1.42
N LEU A 27 -27.32 -17.61 1.83
CA LEU A 27 -26.44 -16.89 2.72
C LEU A 27 -25.72 -15.74 1.98
N PRO A 28 -25.31 -14.68 2.69
CA PRO A 28 -24.38 -13.67 2.21
C PRO A 28 -23.16 -14.31 1.51
N GLY A 29 -22.83 -13.84 0.31
CA GLY A 29 -21.76 -14.37 -0.53
C GLY A 29 -22.13 -15.57 -1.41
N GLU A 30 -23.35 -16.10 -1.31
CA GLU A 30 -23.78 -17.26 -2.10
C GLU A 30 -24.63 -16.89 -3.30
N ALA A 31 -24.28 -17.45 -4.47
CA ALA A 31 -25.03 -17.21 -5.69
C ALA A 31 -26.44 -17.83 -5.70
N ARG A 32 -26.71 -18.86 -4.88
CA ARG A 32 -27.96 -19.64 -4.93
C ARG A 32 -28.44 -20.05 -3.54
N VAL A 33 -29.75 -20.20 -3.39
CA VAL A 33 -30.40 -20.72 -2.18
C VAL A 33 -30.01 -22.19 -1.97
N ARG A 34 -29.60 -22.56 -0.76
CA ARG A 34 -29.24 -23.94 -0.40
C ARG A 34 -30.00 -24.41 0.84
N ALA A 35 -30.34 -25.69 0.87
CA ALA A 35 -30.87 -26.35 2.05
C ALA A 35 -29.72 -26.83 2.95
N ARG A 36 -29.73 -26.43 4.22
CA ARG A 36 -28.65 -26.67 5.18
C ARG A 36 -29.21 -27.35 6.42
N ALA A 37 -28.57 -28.43 6.84
CA ALA A 37 -28.81 -28.98 8.16
C ALA A 37 -28.27 -27.98 9.20
N LEU A 38 -29.12 -27.62 10.18
CA LEU A 38 -28.74 -26.69 11.25
C LEU A 38 -28.01 -27.49 12.32
N LYS A 39 -26.69 -27.67 12.19
CA LYS A 39 -25.89 -28.42 13.16
C LYS A 39 -25.24 -27.44 14.15
N PRO A 40 -25.44 -27.61 15.46
CA PRO A 40 -24.64 -26.94 16.47
C PRO A 40 -23.16 -27.34 16.33
N ASP A 41 -22.26 -26.49 16.80
CA ASP A 41 -20.84 -26.81 16.81
C ASP A 41 -20.57 -28.05 17.66
N GLY A 42 -19.73 -28.94 17.14
CA GLY A 42 -19.44 -30.25 17.74
C GLY A 42 -20.54 -31.30 17.58
N ALA A 43 -21.75 -30.95 17.14
CA ALA A 43 -22.84 -31.91 16.95
C ALA A 43 -22.76 -32.61 15.58
N ARG A 44 -22.85 -33.94 15.59
CA ARG A 44 -22.87 -34.74 14.35
C ARG A 44 -24.16 -34.53 13.53
N VAL A 45 -25.25 -34.16 14.19
CA VAL A 45 -26.61 -34.15 13.65
C VAL A 45 -27.38 -32.88 14.02
N ALA A 46 -28.33 -32.48 13.18
CA ALA A 46 -29.20 -31.33 13.43
C ALA A 46 -30.16 -31.58 14.63
N PRO A 47 -30.56 -30.53 15.37
CA PRO A 47 -31.35 -30.64 16.57
C PRO A 47 -32.79 -31.05 16.21
N LYS A 48 -33.47 -31.61 17.20
CA LYS A 48 -34.90 -31.95 17.14
C LYS A 48 -35.76 -30.76 17.57
N THR A 49 -35.23 -29.91 18.44
CA THR A 49 -35.91 -28.73 18.99
C THR A 49 -35.75 -27.52 18.06
N ARG A 50 -36.86 -26.80 17.86
CA ARG A 50 -36.91 -25.61 16.99
C ARG A 50 -36.03 -24.48 17.52
N LYS A 51 -36.06 -24.23 18.83
CA LYS A 51 -35.30 -23.16 19.50
C LYS A 51 -33.79 -23.27 19.22
N VAL A 52 -33.21 -24.46 19.44
CA VAL A 52 -31.79 -24.74 19.15
C VAL A 52 -31.49 -24.58 17.65
N ALA A 53 -32.44 -24.95 16.79
CA ALA A 53 -32.28 -24.76 15.35
C ALA A 53 -32.24 -23.27 14.98
N GLU A 54 -33.11 -22.44 15.57
CA GLU A 54 -33.17 -20.99 15.35
C GLU A 54 -31.88 -20.31 15.84
N GLU A 55 -31.36 -20.69 17.01
CA GLU A 55 -30.07 -20.20 17.52
C GLU A 55 -28.92 -20.51 16.55
N VAL A 56 -28.83 -21.75 16.06
CA VAL A 56 -27.81 -22.15 15.07
C VAL A 56 -27.99 -21.41 13.74
N ALA A 57 -29.23 -21.15 13.31
CA ALA A 57 -29.50 -20.39 12.09
C ALA A 57 -29.11 -18.92 12.23
N CYS A 58 -29.40 -18.29 13.38
CA CYS A 58 -28.98 -16.94 13.74
C CYS A 58 -27.45 -16.82 13.71
N GLU A 59 -26.74 -17.71 14.41
CA GLU A 59 -25.29 -17.68 14.49
C GLU A 59 -24.67 -17.84 13.10
N ARG A 60 -25.17 -18.80 12.33
CA ARG A 60 -24.71 -19.03 10.96
C ARG A 60 -24.96 -17.83 10.04
N TRP A 61 -26.10 -17.13 10.20
CA TRP A 61 -26.37 -15.90 9.45
C TRP A 61 -25.36 -14.81 9.82
N ARG A 62 -25.11 -14.60 11.12
CA ARG A 62 -24.14 -13.62 11.63
C ARG A 62 -22.75 -13.86 11.05
N LEU A 63 -22.23 -15.08 11.20
CA LEU A 63 -20.91 -15.45 10.67
C LEU A 63 -20.82 -15.26 9.15
N SER A 64 -21.91 -15.50 8.43
CA SER A 64 -21.92 -15.29 6.98
C SER A 64 -21.89 -13.81 6.59
N ILE A 65 -22.61 -12.94 7.33
CA ILE A 65 -22.54 -11.49 7.13
C ILE A 65 -21.13 -11.00 7.42
N GLU A 66 -20.54 -11.44 8.54
CA GLU A 66 -19.16 -11.12 8.90
C GLU A 66 -18.19 -11.54 7.78
N ALA A 67 -18.28 -12.79 7.33
CA ALA A 67 -17.43 -13.30 6.24
C ALA A 67 -17.61 -12.54 4.92
N GLU A 68 -18.83 -12.18 4.51
CA GLU A 68 -19.05 -11.37 3.30
C GLU A 68 -18.47 -9.96 3.46
N THR A 69 -18.70 -9.33 4.62
CA THR A 69 -18.16 -7.98 4.87
C THR A 69 -16.65 -7.98 4.91
N GLU A 70 -16.01 -8.98 5.52
CA GLU A 70 -14.57 -9.16 5.48
C GLU A 70 -14.06 -9.38 4.07
N ALA A 71 -14.73 -10.22 3.26
CA ALA A 71 -14.34 -10.48 1.89
C ALA A 71 -14.42 -9.21 1.03
N ARG A 72 -15.53 -8.46 1.12
CA ARG A 72 -15.70 -7.20 0.40
C ARG A 72 -14.64 -6.18 0.80
N VAL A 73 -14.44 -6.01 2.11
CA VAL A 73 -13.42 -5.10 2.64
C VAL A 73 -12.00 -5.54 2.23
N LYS A 74 -11.71 -6.85 2.20
CA LYS A 74 -10.44 -7.38 1.66
C LYS A 74 -10.27 -7.04 0.19
N SER A 75 -11.29 -7.26 -0.64
CA SER A 75 -11.21 -6.95 -2.08
C SER A 75 -11.08 -5.45 -2.36
N GLU A 76 -11.78 -4.60 -1.59
CA GLU A 76 -11.67 -3.15 -1.75
C GLU A 76 -10.29 -2.63 -1.36
N ILE A 77 -9.68 -3.18 -0.30
CA ILE A 77 -8.30 -2.85 0.07
C ILE A 77 -7.31 -3.33 -0.97
N GLN A 78 -7.45 -4.57 -1.46
CA GLN A 78 -6.56 -5.07 -2.51
C GLN A 78 -6.63 -4.18 -3.76
N ALA A 79 -7.83 -3.83 -4.22
CA ALA A 79 -8.01 -2.96 -5.37
C ALA A 79 -7.43 -1.54 -5.16
N LYS A 80 -7.59 -0.97 -3.96
CA LYS A 80 -7.02 0.34 -3.63
C LYS A 80 -5.50 0.31 -3.49
N ALA A 81 -4.95 -0.70 -2.83
CA ALA A 81 -3.51 -0.89 -2.71
C ALA A 81 -2.86 -1.10 -4.09
N GLU A 82 -3.47 -1.91 -4.97
CA GLU A 82 -3.02 -2.08 -6.35
C GLU A 82 -3.02 -0.75 -7.12
N LYS A 83 -4.09 0.05 -6.96
CA LYS A 83 -4.18 1.38 -7.57
C LYS A 83 -3.11 2.34 -7.04
N ALA A 84 -2.89 2.39 -5.72
CA ALA A 84 -1.87 3.24 -5.10
C ALA A 84 -0.47 2.84 -5.56
N VAL A 85 -0.16 1.54 -5.61
CA VAL A 85 1.11 1.02 -6.13
C VAL A 85 1.29 1.36 -7.61
N ALA A 86 0.24 1.28 -8.43
CA ALA A 86 0.30 1.65 -9.84
C ALA A 86 0.58 3.15 -10.01
N GLN A 87 -0.10 4.00 -9.23
CA GLN A 87 0.12 5.45 -9.25
C GLN A 87 1.54 5.82 -8.81
N ALA A 88 2.02 5.26 -7.69
CA ALA A 88 3.37 5.51 -7.22
C ALA A 88 4.44 5.07 -8.23
N LYS A 89 4.23 3.95 -8.94
CA LYS A 89 5.13 3.52 -10.02
C LYS A 89 5.13 4.48 -11.21
N ALA A 90 3.98 5.02 -11.58
CA ALA A 90 3.88 6.00 -12.67
C ALA A 90 4.60 7.30 -12.29
N GLU A 91 4.34 7.83 -11.11
CA GLU A 91 5.00 9.04 -10.60
C GLU A 91 6.52 8.86 -10.49
N ALA A 92 6.98 7.70 -10.02
CA ALA A 92 8.40 7.37 -9.99
C ALA A 92 9.02 7.29 -11.40
N ALA A 93 8.30 6.72 -12.38
CA ALA A 93 8.77 6.65 -13.77
C ALA A 93 8.91 8.05 -14.38
N ASP A 94 7.93 8.93 -14.17
CA ASP A 94 7.97 10.31 -14.66
C ASP A 94 9.13 11.10 -14.02
N ALA A 95 9.35 10.93 -12.71
CA ALA A 95 10.47 11.56 -12.00
C ALA A 95 11.83 11.05 -12.52
N ILE A 96 11.97 9.74 -12.75
CA ILE A 96 13.18 9.16 -13.33
C ILE A 96 13.42 9.72 -14.74
N ALA A 97 12.40 9.75 -15.59
CA ALA A 97 12.52 10.28 -16.95
C ALA A 97 12.95 11.75 -16.97
N LYS A 98 12.43 12.56 -16.05
CA LYS A 98 12.85 13.97 -15.91
C LYS A 98 14.32 14.09 -15.49
N VAL A 99 14.75 13.33 -14.49
CA VAL A 99 16.15 13.34 -14.03
C VAL A 99 17.09 12.84 -15.13
N GLU A 100 16.69 11.80 -15.88
CA GLU A 100 17.47 11.30 -17.02
C GLU A 100 17.61 12.36 -18.13
N ALA A 101 16.54 13.12 -18.41
CA ALA A 101 16.59 14.22 -19.37
C ALA A 101 17.48 15.39 -18.90
N GLU A 102 17.34 15.84 -17.65
CA GLU A 102 18.18 16.91 -17.08
C GLU A 102 19.66 16.50 -17.03
N CYS A 103 19.95 15.24 -16.68
CA CYS A 103 21.29 14.68 -16.70
C CYS A 103 21.87 14.66 -18.13
N HIS A 104 21.09 14.20 -19.11
CA HIS A 104 21.52 14.19 -20.51
C HIS A 104 21.87 15.61 -21.00
N GLU A 105 21.04 16.61 -20.69
CA GLU A 105 21.32 18.01 -21.04
C GLU A 105 22.60 18.53 -20.39
N GLN A 106 22.84 18.20 -19.11
CA GLN A 106 24.08 18.57 -18.42
C GLN A 106 25.32 17.88 -19.00
N LEU A 107 25.20 16.62 -19.42
CA LEU A 107 26.28 15.89 -20.09
C LEU A 107 26.62 16.51 -21.44
N GLU A 108 25.61 16.87 -22.25
CA GLU A 108 25.83 17.55 -23.52
C GLU A 108 26.46 18.92 -23.32
N ALA A 109 25.97 19.71 -22.38
CA ALA A 109 26.55 21.01 -22.04
C ALA A 109 28.00 20.88 -21.54
N GLY A 110 28.28 19.89 -20.71
CA GLY A 110 29.63 19.55 -20.23
C GLY A 110 30.56 19.14 -21.36
N ALA A 111 30.11 18.26 -22.26
CA ALA A 111 30.87 17.82 -23.42
C ALA A 111 31.20 18.99 -24.38
N GLN A 112 30.23 19.88 -24.63
CA GLN A 112 30.44 21.07 -25.44
C GLN A 112 31.44 22.05 -24.79
N ALA A 113 31.34 22.25 -23.47
CA ALA A 113 32.27 23.10 -22.74
C ALA A 113 33.71 22.54 -22.81
N LEU A 114 33.87 21.23 -22.66
CA LEU A 114 35.15 20.53 -22.81
C LEU A 114 35.70 20.65 -24.23
N ALA A 115 34.87 20.45 -25.26
CA ALA A 115 35.29 20.60 -26.66
C ALA A 115 35.77 22.03 -26.95
N LYS A 116 35.03 23.05 -26.48
CA LYS A 116 35.43 24.46 -26.60
C LYS A 116 36.73 24.76 -25.86
N ALA A 117 36.92 24.20 -24.67
CA ALA A 117 38.16 24.36 -23.91
C ALA A 117 39.36 23.70 -24.62
N GLN A 118 39.18 22.50 -25.16
CA GLN A 118 40.22 21.79 -25.94
C GLN A 118 40.59 22.54 -27.21
N GLU A 119 39.61 23.08 -27.95
CA GLU A 119 39.86 23.88 -29.15
C GLU A 119 40.60 25.18 -28.82
N LYS A 120 40.23 25.88 -27.74
CA LYS A 120 40.98 27.05 -27.28
C LYS A 120 42.42 26.71 -26.90
N ALA A 121 42.61 25.62 -26.14
CA ALA A 121 43.94 25.16 -25.76
C ALA A 121 44.80 24.80 -26.98
N ARG A 122 44.22 24.12 -27.99
CA ARG A 122 44.89 23.83 -29.27
C ARG A 122 45.23 25.09 -30.06
N ALA A 123 44.31 26.05 -30.13
CA ALA A 123 44.53 27.30 -30.86
C ALA A 123 45.62 28.15 -30.20
N GLU A 124 45.64 28.22 -28.87
CA GLU A 124 46.71 28.88 -28.12
C GLU A 124 48.06 28.16 -28.31
N ALA A 125 48.05 26.83 -28.28
CA ALA A 125 49.26 26.04 -28.53
C ALA A 125 49.81 26.24 -29.96
N ALA A 126 48.94 26.24 -30.97
CA ALA A 126 49.33 26.49 -32.36
C ALA A 126 49.89 27.91 -32.57
N LYS A 127 49.26 28.92 -31.95
CA LYS A 127 49.78 30.31 -31.99
C LYS A 127 51.17 30.40 -31.36
N ARG A 128 51.37 29.76 -30.21
CA ARG A 128 52.67 29.73 -29.53
C ARG A 128 53.73 29.00 -30.36
N ALA A 129 53.40 27.83 -30.90
CA ALA A 129 54.30 27.09 -31.80
C ALA A 129 54.68 27.90 -33.05
N SER A 130 53.76 28.67 -33.63
CA SER A 130 54.08 29.55 -34.77
C SER A 130 55.00 30.71 -34.40
N VAL A 131 54.84 31.30 -33.22
CA VAL A 131 55.74 32.36 -32.71
C VAL A 131 57.12 31.76 -32.43
N GLU A 132 57.18 30.58 -31.83
CA GLU A 132 58.42 29.88 -31.54
C GLU A 132 59.18 29.47 -32.81
N ALA A 133 58.51 28.90 -33.80
CA ALA A 133 59.11 28.57 -35.10
C ALA A 133 59.62 29.81 -35.85
N LYS A 134 58.93 30.95 -35.73
CA LYS A 134 59.40 32.23 -36.30
C LYS A 134 60.64 32.73 -35.58
N LEU A 135 60.67 32.63 -34.26
CA LEU A 135 61.84 33.00 -33.45
C LEU A 135 63.03 32.09 -33.74
N SER A 136 62.82 30.77 -33.90
CA SER A 136 63.89 29.83 -34.24
C SER A 136 64.43 30.07 -35.65
N ALA A 137 63.56 30.28 -36.64
CA ALA A 137 63.97 30.61 -38.00
C ALA A 137 64.74 31.95 -38.06
N GLN A 138 64.37 32.93 -37.23
CA GLN A 138 65.11 34.18 -37.11
C GLN A 138 66.48 34.00 -36.43
N SER A 139 66.60 33.14 -35.42
CA SER A 139 67.90 32.84 -34.80
C SER A 139 68.82 32.06 -35.74
N GLU A 140 68.30 31.08 -36.50
CA GLU A 140 69.04 30.34 -37.52
C GLU A 140 69.48 31.25 -38.69
N GLN A 141 68.64 32.19 -39.11
CA GLN A 141 69.00 33.22 -40.09
C GLN A 141 70.08 34.18 -39.56
N ALA A 142 70.08 34.49 -38.25
CA ALA A 142 71.12 35.31 -37.63
C ALA A 142 72.47 34.56 -37.52
N GLU A 143 72.45 33.26 -37.26
CA GLU A 143 73.63 32.38 -37.30
C GLU A 143 74.23 32.29 -38.71
N THR A 144 73.39 32.05 -39.72
CA THR A 144 73.84 31.87 -41.12
C THR A 144 74.38 33.16 -41.76
N LEU A 145 73.99 34.33 -41.25
CA LEU A 145 74.50 35.64 -41.68
C LEU A 145 75.80 36.10 -40.97
N GLY A 146 76.41 35.24 -40.14
CA GLY A 146 77.80 35.42 -39.71
C GLY A 146 78.01 36.21 -38.42
N ALA A 147 77.43 35.72 -37.32
CA ALA A 147 77.96 35.94 -35.97
C ALA A 147 78.34 34.57 -35.39
N GLY A 148 79.51 34.49 -34.75
CA GLY A 148 80.24 33.23 -34.49
C GLY A 148 79.53 32.17 -33.66
N GLU A 149 80.04 30.94 -33.78
CA GLU A 149 79.76 29.72 -32.99
C GLU A 149 78.50 29.71 -32.11
N PRO A 150 77.44 29.00 -32.50
CA PRO A 150 76.40 28.61 -31.58
C PRO A 150 76.80 27.33 -30.85
N THR A 151 76.94 27.47 -29.53
CA THR A 151 77.28 26.38 -28.62
C THR A 151 76.14 25.34 -28.60
N GLU A 152 76.48 24.04 -28.52
CA GLU A 152 75.55 22.91 -28.27
C GLU A 152 74.47 23.19 -27.21
N GLN A 153 74.76 24.13 -26.30
CA GLN A 153 73.86 24.63 -25.27
C GLN A 153 72.56 25.24 -25.81
N VAL A 154 72.58 25.92 -26.96
CA VAL A 154 71.37 26.56 -27.51
C VAL A 154 70.40 25.51 -28.07
N GLY A 155 70.91 24.51 -28.80
CA GLY A 155 70.10 23.38 -29.29
C GLY A 155 69.50 22.56 -28.14
N ALA A 156 70.30 22.28 -27.10
CA ALA A 156 69.83 21.58 -25.91
C ALA A 156 68.72 22.35 -25.15
N GLN A 157 68.74 23.69 -25.15
CA GLN A 157 67.69 24.51 -24.53
C GLN A 157 66.36 24.46 -25.30
N PHE A 158 66.40 24.37 -26.63
CA PHE A 158 65.19 24.22 -27.44
C PHE A 158 64.54 22.85 -27.25
N GLU A 159 65.31 21.77 -27.27
CA GLU A 159 64.78 20.43 -27.01
C GLU A 159 64.19 20.33 -25.59
N GLN A 160 64.82 20.95 -24.59
CA GLN A 160 64.26 21.00 -23.24
C GLN A 160 62.94 21.77 -23.18
N ARG A 161 62.80 22.90 -23.88
CA ARG A 161 61.53 23.65 -23.95
C ARG A 161 60.44 22.87 -24.65
N GLU A 162 60.75 22.20 -25.76
CA GLU A 162 59.76 21.40 -26.50
C GLU A 162 59.26 20.22 -25.65
N LYS A 163 60.17 19.57 -24.92
CA LYS A 163 59.85 18.46 -24.02
C LYS A 163 58.98 18.94 -22.86
N ALA A 164 59.38 20.01 -22.18
CA ALA A 164 58.60 20.63 -21.11
C ALA A 164 57.21 21.07 -21.59
N TYR A 165 57.09 21.52 -22.85
CA TYR A 165 55.84 21.91 -23.45
C TYR A 165 54.91 20.72 -23.71
N ARG A 166 55.45 19.64 -24.28
CA ARG A 166 54.73 18.39 -24.54
C ARG A 166 54.23 17.77 -23.24
N ASP A 167 55.04 17.83 -22.19
CA ASP A 167 54.69 17.37 -20.85
C ASP A 167 53.56 18.22 -20.25
N ALA A 168 53.64 19.56 -20.35
CA ALA A 168 52.57 20.45 -19.88
C ALA A 168 51.22 20.23 -20.60
N LEU A 169 51.25 19.91 -21.89
CA LEU A 169 50.05 19.60 -22.68
C LEU A 169 49.43 18.26 -22.27
N ASN A 170 50.26 17.24 -22.04
CA ASN A 170 49.80 15.94 -21.56
C ASN A 170 49.22 16.04 -20.15
N GLU A 171 49.85 16.82 -19.26
CA GLU A 171 49.36 17.05 -17.90
C GLU A 171 48.02 17.79 -17.90
N ALA A 172 47.86 18.82 -18.75
CA ALA A 172 46.58 19.52 -18.92
C ALA A 172 45.48 18.59 -19.44
N ARG A 173 45.81 17.71 -20.39
CA ARG A 173 44.87 16.73 -20.95
C ARG A 173 44.46 15.69 -19.91
N GLN A 174 45.41 15.19 -19.12
CA GLN A 174 45.14 14.25 -18.03
C GLN A 174 44.26 14.90 -16.94
N LYS A 175 44.51 16.15 -16.58
CA LYS A 175 43.67 16.88 -15.60
C LYS A 175 42.23 17.01 -16.08
N VAL A 176 42.03 17.37 -17.35
CA VAL A 176 40.68 17.47 -17.94
C VAL A 176 39.98 16.12 -18.00
N GLN A 177 40.69 15.04 -18.36
CA GLN A 177 40.12 13.69 -18.36
C GLN A 177 39.77 13.21 -16.96
N ALA A 178 40.66 13.43 -15.98
CA ALA A 178 40.42 13.07 -14.59
C ALA A 178 39.22 13.84 -14.00
N GLU A 179 39.09 15.13 -14.30
CA GLU A 179 37.93 15.91 -13.88
C GLU A 179 36.64 15.41 -14.54
N ALA A 180 36.67 15.04 -15.82
CA ALA A 180 35.52 14.48 -16.52
C ALA A 180 35.08 13.14 -15.92
N THR A 181 36.02 12.25 -15.59
CA THR A 181 35.70 10.96 -14.95
C THR A 181 35.14 11.16 -13.55
N LEU A 182 35.71 12.08 -12.76
CA LEU A 182 35.21 12.38 -11.41
C LEU A 182 33.78 12.94 -11.45
N ARG A 183 33.46 13.80 -12.42
CA ARG A 183 32.10 14.31 -12.62
C ARG A 183 31.13 13.18 -13.00
N ALA A 184 31.50 12.32 -13.95
CA ALA A 184 30.67 11.19 -14.36
C ALA A 184 30.40 10.20 -13.21
N GLU A 185 31.41 9.90 -12.38
CA GLU A 185 31.26 9.05 -11.20
C GLU A 185 30.40 9.70 -10.12
N ALA A 186 30.58 11.00 -9.86
CA ALA A 186 29.75 11.74 -8.91
C ALA A 186 28.28 11.75 -9.35
N GLU A 187 28.02 11.88 -10.64
CA GLU A 187 26.68 11.88 -11.22
C GLU A 187 26.02 10.50 -11.17
N GLN A 188 26.75 9.43 -11.49
CA GLN A 188 26.23 8.07 -11.30
C GLN A 188 25.89 7.77 -9.85
N ARG A 189 26.73 8.23 -8.90
CA ARG A 189 26.42 8.09 -7.46
C ARG A 189 25.16 8.86 -7.09
N ALA A 190 25.01 10.10 -7.58
CA ALA A 190 23.81 10.90 -7.34
C ALA A 190 22.54 10.23 -7.92
N GLN A 191 22.61 9.64 -9.12
CA GLN A 191 21.50 8.89 -9.72
C GLN A 191 21.11 7.66 -8.89
N MET A 192 22.09 6.87 -8.47
CA MET A 192 21.84 5.67 -7.67
C MET A 192 21.24 6.04 -6.31
N GLU A 193 21.72 7.11 -5.69
CA GLU A 193 21.19 7.60 -4.42
C GLU A 193 19.77 8.16 -4.57
N ALA A 194 19.49 8.92 -5.63
CA ALA A 194 18.14 9.42 -5.92
C ALA A 194 17.15 8.27 -6.16
N ARG A 195 17.53 7.26 -6.95
CA ARG A 195 16.73 6.04 -7.17
C ARG A 195 16.47 5.29 -5.87
N ALA A 196 17.49 5.14 -5.02
CA ALA A 196 17.36 4.49 -3.72
C ALA A 196 16.41 5.26 -2.79
N ARG A 197 16.51 6.58 -2.74
CA ARG A 197 15.62 7.45 -1.94
C ARG A 197 14.17 7.35 -2.41
N ALA A 198 13.92 7.42 -3.71
CA ALA A 198 12.57 7.31 -4.26
C ALA A 198 11.93 5.94 -3.94
N ILE A 199 12.67 4.85 -4.08
CA ILE A 199 12.19 3.51 -3.71
C ILE A 199 11.92 3.40 -2.21
N ALA A 200 12.80 3.97 -1.37
CA ALA A 200 12.63 3.95 0.08
C ALA A 200 11.40 4.75 0.51
N GLU A 201 11.19 5.93 -0.06
CA GLU A 201 10.04 6.79 0.24
C GLU A 201 8.73 6.14 -0.20
N ALA A 202 8.67 5.58 -1.41
CA ALA A 202 7.49 4.85 -1.89
C ALA A 202 7.14 3.65 -0.99
N ARG A 203 8.15 2.91 -0.50
CA ARG A 203 7.93 1.81 0.46
C ARG A 203 7.41 2.33 1.79
N ALA A 204 7.98 3.41 2.31
CA ALA A 204 7.56 4.01 3.57
C ALA A 204 6.10 4.51 3.51
N GLN A 205 5.70 5.15 2.41
CA GLN A 205 4.32 5.59 2.18
C GLN A 205 3.36 4.40 2.13
N ALA A 206 3.67 3.37 1.34
CA ALA A 206 2.84 2.17 1.25
C ALA A 206 2.71 1.44 2.61
N GLU A 207 3.78 1.37 3.40
CA GLU A 207 3.73 0.78 4.73
C GLU A 207 2.89 1.62 5.71
N ALA A 208 3.02 2.96 5.66
CA ALA A 208 2.23 3.86 6.50
C ALA A 208 0.72 3.75 6.20
N GLU A 209 0.34 3.66 4.93
CA GLU A 209 -1.05 3.45 4.52
C GLU A 209 -1.58 2.10 5.03
N LEU A 210 -0.83 1.00 4.83
CA LEU A 210 -1.22 -0.33 5.32
C LEU A 210 -1.39 -0.35 6.84
N ARG A 211 -0.52 0.33 7.59
CA ARG A 211 -0.63 0.45 9.06
C ARG A 211 -1.87 1.24 9.47
N SER A 212 -2.11 2.39 8.85
CA SER A 212 -3.30 3.22 9.14
C SER A 212 -4.59 2.46 8.84
N GLU A 213 -4.65 1.71 7.74
CA GLU A 213 -5.81 0.90 7.38
C GLU A 213 -6.03 -0.29 8.31
N ALA A 214 -4.96 -0.97 8.75
CA ALA A 214 -5.05 -2.03 9.75
C ALA A 214 -5.64 -1.51 11.08
N GLU A 215 -5.26 -0.30 11.49
CA GLU A 215 -5.79 0.35 12.68
C GLU A 215 -7.26 0.76 12.52
N GLN A 216 -7.63 1.37 11.38
CA GLN A 216 -9.03 1.68 11.08
C GLN A 216 -9.91 0.43 11.07
N ARG A 217 -9.40 -0.68 10.52
CA ARG A 217 -10.10 -1.98 10.53
C ARG A 217 -10.27 -2.55 11.93
N ALA A 218 -9.23 -2.58 12.75
CA ALA A 218 -9.33 -3.04 14.13
C ALA A 218 -10.40 -2.23 14.88
N ASN A 219 -10.46 -0.92 14.66
CA ASN A 219 -11.48 -0.05 15.22
C ASN A 219 -12.89 -0.34 14.70
N LEU A 220 -13.07 -0.58 13.40
CA LEU A 220 -14.37 -0.92 12.82
C LEU A 220 -14.86 -2.28 13.29
N GLN A 221 -13.99 -3.29 13.35
CA GLN A 221 -14.32 -4.62 13.87
C GLN A 221 -14.68 -4.56 15.35
N ALA A 222 -13.92 -3.82 16.18
CA ALA A 222 -14.26 -3.62 17.59
C ALA A 222 -15.63 -2.93 17.76
N LYS A 223 -15.91 -1.88 16.96
CA LYS A 223 -17.21 -1.19 16.98
C LYS A 223 -18.36 -2.08 16.50
N ALA A 224 -18.15 -2.89 15.48
CA ALA A 224 -19.13 -3.84 14.97
C ALA A 224 -19.42 -4.94 16.00
N GLY A 225 -18.36 -5.49 16.62
CA GLY A 225 -18.46 -6.45 17.72
C GLY A 225 -19.26 -5.90 18.90
N MET A 226 -18.93 -4.70 19.39
CA MET A 226 -19.69 -4.06 20.47
C MET A 226 -21.17 -3.79 20.08
N ARG A 227 -21.45 -3.39 18.83
CA ARG A 227 -22.83 -3.17 18.36
C ARG A 227 -23.62 -4.47 18.24
N ALA A 228 -22.98 -5.56 17.81
CA ALA A 228 -23.59 -6.88 17.74
C ALA A 228 -23.86 -7.41 19.16
N GLU A 229 -22.89 -7.28 20.06
CA GLU A 229 -23.01 -7.72 21.45
C GLU A 229 -24.11 -6.96 22.20
N THR A 230 -24.16 -5.63 22.06
CA THR A 230 -25.22 -4.80 22.68
C THR A 230 -26.61 -5.11 22.14
N LYS A 231 -26.76 -5.27 20.82
CA LYS A 231 -28.04 -5.67 20.23
C LYS A 231 -28.47 -7.07 20.69
N PHE A 232 -27.52 -8.01 20.74
CA PHE A 232 -27.80 -9.37 21.17
C PHE A 232 -28.19 -9.42 22.64
N ARG A 233 -27.42 -8.75 23.52
CA ARG A 233 -27.74 -8.63 24.95
C ARG A 233 -29.13 -8.06 25.18
N GLY A 234 -29.48 -6.95 24.50
CA GLY A 234 -30.80 -6.35 24.59
C GLY A 234 -31.93 -7.27 24.13
N GLN A 235 -31.70 -8.09 23.09
CA GLN A 235 -32.67 -9.09 22.64
C GLN A 235 -32.82 -10.22 23.67
N THR A 236 -31.72 -10.78 24.18
CA THR A 236 -31.77 -11.84 25.20
C THR A 236 -32.41 -11.38 26.51
N GLU A 237 -32.10 -10.17 26.97
CA GLU A 237 -32.68 -9.55 28.16
C GLU A 237 -34.15 -9.17 27.98
N SER A 238 -34.62 -8.98 26.74
CA SER A 238 -36.05 -8.74 26.46
C SER A 238 -36.85 -10.05 26.42
N THR A 239 -36.27 -11.13 25.89
CA THR A 239 -36.94 -12.44 25.75
C THR A 239 -36.87 -13.33 26.99
N GLY A 240 -36.08 -12.94 27.99
CA GLY A 240 -35.90 -13.68 29.24
C GLY A 240 -36.71 -13.15 30.42
N ARG A 241 -37.41 -12.01 30.28
CA ARG A 241 -38.22 -11.46 31.37
C ARG A 241 -39.47 -12.29 31.55
N THR A 242 -39.56 -12.90 32.72
CA THR A 242 -40.72 -13.62 33.18
C THR A 242 -41.30 -12.86 34.37
N GLY A 243 -42.62 -12.84 34.47
CA GLY A 243 -43.36 -12.22 35.55
C GLY A 243 -44.39 -13.19 36.12
N PRO A 244 -44.83 -12.96 37.36
CA PRO A 244 -45.86 -13.77 37.98
C PRO A 244 -47.23 -13.50 37.36
N CYS A 245 -47.97 -14.56 37.07
CA CYS A 245 -49.40 -14.48 36.80
C CYS A 245 -50.15 -14.29 38.12
N GLU A 246 -50.88 -13.19 38.25
CA GLU A 246 -51.66 -12.86 39.45
C GLU A 246 -52.98 -13.64 39.54
N GLY A 247 -53.37 -14.34 38.48
CA GLY A 247 -54.57 -15.18 38.45
C GLY A 247 -54.35 -16.63 38.93
N CYS A 248 -53.21 -17.25 38.57
CA CYS A 248 -52.88 -18.63 38.98
C CYS A 248 -51.61 -18.75 39.84
N GLY A 249 -50.89 -17.65 40.07
CA GLY A 249 -49.68 -17.62 40.90
C GLY A 249 -48.41 -18.16 40.22
N GLN A 250 -48.46 -18.53 38.94
CA GLN A 250 -47.31 -19.05 38.20
C GLN A 250 -46.24 -17.96 38.03
N GLN A 251 -45.02 -18.17 38.52
CA GLN A 251 -43.97 -17.12 38.58
C GLN A 251 -43.17 -16.93 37.28
N ASP A 252 -43.12 -17.95 36.41
CA ASP A 252 -42.26 -17.97 35.23
C ASP A 252 -43.04 -17.76 33.92
N VAL A 253 -44.01 -16.86 33.90
CA VAL A 253 -44.77 -16.56 32.67
C VAL A 253 -44.02 -15.47 31.89
N PRO A 254 -43.70 -15.64 30.60
CA PRO A 254 -43.07 -14.59 29.81
C PRO A 254 -43.87 -13.28 29.91
N GLU A 255 -43.22 -12.15 30.19
CA GLU A 255 -43.91 -10.86 30.34
C GLU A 255 -44.72 -10.49 29.09
N GLU A 256 -44.25 -10.90 27.90
CA GLU A 256 -44.94 -10.73 26.63
C GLU A 256 -46.23 -11.55 26.49
N ASP A 257 -46.38 -12.63 27.27
CA ASP A 257 -47.55 -13.49 27.32
C ASP A 257 -48.53 -13.10 28.44
N LEU A 258 -48.13 -12.22 29.36
CA LEU A 258 -49.01 -11.67 30.40
C LEU A 258 -49.90 -10.59 29.80
N ALA A 259 -51.21 -10.75 29.97
CA ALA A 259 -52.19 -9.76 29.57
C ALA A 259 -52.65 -8.96 30.78
N LYS A 260 -52.68 -7.64 30.66
CA LYS A 260 -53.29 -6.77 31.68
C LYS A 260 -54.79 -6.75 31.48
N ILE A 261 -55.55 -7.16 32.50
CA ILE A 261 -57.02 -7.06 32.50
C ILE A 261 -57.46 -5.71 33.11
N ASP A 262 -58.76 -5.40 33.03
CA ASP A 262 -59.30 -4.09 33.43
C ASP A 262 -59.09 -3.76 34.92
N SER A 263 -58.95 -4.79 35.78
CA SER A 263 -58.57 -4.63 37.19
C SER A 263 -57.12 -4.18 37.39
N GLY A 264 -56.34 -4.11 36.32
CA GLY A 264 -54.91 -3.80 36.32
C GLY A 264 -54.02 -5.01 36.59
N GLN A 265 -54.57 -6.19 36.86
CA GLN A 265 -53.81 -7.40 37.13
C GLN A 265 -53.20 -8.00 35.87
N LEU A 266 -52.03 -8.61 36.01
CA LEU A 266 -51.34 -9.33 34.93
C LEU A 266 -51.66 -10.82 35.02
N VAL A 267 -52.35 -11.35 34.00
CA VAL A 267 -52.79 -12.75 33.96
C VAL A 267 -52.23 -13.48 32.76
N CYS A 268 -51.93 -14.76 32.94
CA CYS A 268 -51.46 -15.63 31.88
C CYS A 268 -52.59 -15.94 30.88
N PRO A 269 -52.27 -16.47 29.70
CA PRO A 269 -53.25 -16.71 28.64
C PRO A 269 -54.36 -17.69 29.03
N ASP A 270 -54.05 -18.68 29.86
CA ASP A 270 -55.03 -19.68 30.31
C ASP A 270 -56.02 -19.07 31.31
N CYS A 271 -55.53 -18.27 32.26
CA CYS A 271 -56.38 -17.47 33.15
C CYS A 271 -57.23 -16.48 32.37
N LEU A 272 -56.67 -15.83 31.35
CA LEU A 272 -57.41 -14.91 30.50
C LEU A 272 -58.53 -15.60 29.73
N MET A 273 -58.30 -16.83 29.24
CA MET A 273 -59.35 -17.63 28.59
C MET A 273 -60.46 -18.04 29.56
N LEU A 274 -60.12 -18.36 30.81
CA LEU A 274 -61.10 -18.70 31.84
C LEU A 274 -61.96 -17.51 32.27
N ILE A 275 -61.40 -16.29 32.28
CA ILE A 275 -62.13 -15.06 32.63
C ILE A 275 -63.05 -14.61 31.48
N ARG A 276 -62.72 -14.97 30.23
CA ARG A 276 -63.49 -14.59 29.03
C ARG A 276 -64.55 -15.62 28.61
N ALA A 277 -64.58 -16.79 29.25
CA ALA A 277 -65.57 -17.85 29.03
C ALA A 277 -66.80 -17.62 29.91
#